data_AF-A0A9Q4CD92-F1
#
_entry.id   AF-A0A9Q4CD92-F1
#
_cell.length_a   1.000
_cell.length_b   1.000
_cell.length_c   1.000
_cell.angle_alpha   90.00
_cell.angle_beta   90.00
_cell.angle_gamma   90.00
#
_symmetry.space_group_name_H-M   'P 1'
#
loop_
_entity.id
_entity.type
_entity.pdbx_description
1 polymer ?
#
loop_
_entity_poly.entity_id
_entity_poly.type
_entity_poly.pdbx_seq_one_letter_code
_entity_poly.pdbx_strand_id
1 'polypeptide(L)'
;MQQFLALLGALGAVLTLIAQLLAGSPDTGLGSSTGSSFLEAPAVIVTDDLGGVLVNGITVGQSLVRVRALNDDFPATGAPVYLENGDARIRHDFGGAEYYVDDGSVITRIGMPHTPEGIGRGSSLAEATATYGSPVHGYGSSNGGRYAVYVADERLNLAWIFEYGGTTVQSVYLDDSLGRMRGDAEAASGAMLPRQGSS
;
A
#
# COMPACT_ATOMS: atom_id res chain seq x y z
N MET A 1 -22.39 19.50 -21.89
CA MET A 1 -21.75 20.66 -21.22
C MET A 1 -21.78 20.56 -19.68
N GLN A 2 -21.94 19.36 -19.09
CA GLN A 2 -21.90 19.15 -17.62
C GLN A 2 -20.63 18.43 -17.14
N GLN A 3 -19.89 17.77 -18.03
CA GLN A 3 -18.63 17.10 -17.68
C GLN A 3 -17.43 18.05 -17.53
N PHE A 4 -17.50 19.27 -18.09
CA PHE A 4 -16.41 20.25 -18.02
C PHE A 4 -16.36 21.04 -16.70
N LEU A 5 -17.48 21.08 -15.96
CA LEU A 5 -17.57 21.80 -14.68
C LEU A 5 -17.14 20.95 -13.48
N ALA A 6 -17.22 19.61 -13.56
CA ALA A 6 -16.73 18.72 -12.51
C ALA A 6 -15.19 18.70 -12.42
N LEU A 7 -14.50 18.88 -13.54
CA LEU A 7 -13.04 18.88 -13.60
C LEU A 7 -12.41 20.14 -12.96
N LEU A 8 -13.12 21.28 -12.99
CA LEU A 8 -12.67 22.50 -12.30
C LEU A 8 -12.89 22.45 -10.78
N GLY A 9 -13.91 21.73 -10.30
CA GLY A 9 -14.19 21.59 -8.87
C GLY A 9 -13.12 20.77 -8.14
N ALA A 10 -12.69 19.67 -8.74
CA ALA A 10 -11.64 18.80 -8.18
C ALA A 10 -10.28 19.49 -8.10
N LEU A 11 -9.92 20.33 -9.09
CA LEU A 11 -8.67 21.10 -9.06
C LEU A 11 -8.70 22.19 -7.97
N GLY A 12 -9.87 22.80 -7.73
CA GLY A 12 -10.05 23.82 -6.69
C GLY A 12 -9.86 23.28 -5.28
N ALA A 13 -10.42 22.11 -4.96
CA ALA A 13 -10.28 21.50 -3.64
C ALA A 13 -8.83 21.11 -3.33
N VAL A 14 -8.11 20.55 -4.32
CA VAL A 14 -6.69 20.19 -4.19
C VAL A 14 -5.80 21.42 -3.99
N LEU A 15 -6.04 22.51 -4.72
CA LEU A 15 -5.30 23.77 -4.53
C LEU A 15 -5.56 24.40 -3.15
N THR A 16 -6.79 24.29 -2.62
CA THR A 16 -7.14 24.90 -1.33
C THR A 16 -6.50 24.14 -0.17
N LEU A 17 -6.38 22.82 -0.26
CA LEU A 17 -5.68 21.99 0.73
C LEU A 17 -4.16 22.26 0.72
N ILE A 18 -3.57 22.41 -0.47
CA ILE A 18 -2.14 22.78 -0.63
C ILE A 18 -1.89 24.19 -0.06
N ALA A 19 -2.79 25.15 -0.30
CA ALA A 19 -2.69 26.50 0.25
C ALA A 19 -2.80 26.53 1.78
N GLN A 20 -3.60 25.64 2.39
CA GLN A 20 -3.69 25.51 3.85
C GLN A 20 -2.43 24.86 4.47
N LEU A 21 -1.74 23.98 3.73
CA LEU A 21 -0.45 23.43 4.17
C LEU A 21 0.70 24.45 4.08
N LEU A 22 0.67 25.34 3.08
CA LEU A 22 1.68 26.38 2.87
C LEU A 22 1.45 27.62 3.75
N ALA A 23 0.21 27.89 4.17
CA ALA A 23 -0.17 29.02 5.00
C ALA A 23 -0.11 28.70 6.51
N GLY A 24 1.09 28.41 7.01
CA GLY A 24 1.50 28.73 8.38
C GLY A 24 0.83 27.95 9.52
N SER A 25 1.55 26.96 10.05
CA SER A 25 1.52 26.70 11.50
C SER A 25 2.06 27.93 12.24
N PRO A 26 1.46 28.32 13.39
CA PRO A 26 1.88 29.53 14.09
C PRO A 26 3.29 29.37 14.65
N ASP A 27 4.09 30.38 14.36
CA ASP A 27 5.45 30.59 14.83
C ASP A 27 5.45 30.78 16.36
N THR A 28 6.03 29.81 17.08
CA THR A 28 6.50 30.03 18.45
C THR A 28 7.85 29.36 18.65
N GLY A 29 8.89 30.18 18.72
CA GLY A 29 10.01 29.93 19.63
C GLY A 29 11.35 29.63 18.97
N LEU A 30 12.18 30.69 18.89
CA LEU A 30 13.63 30.62 18.75
C LEU A 30 14.24 29.60 19.74
N GLY A 31 15.03 28.67 19.21
CA GLY A 31 15.83 27.76 20.02
C GLY A 31 16.63 26.79 19.16
N SER A 32 17.81 27.22 18.69
CA SER A 32 18.80 26.34 18.09
C SER A 32 19.13 25.19 19.04
N SER A 33 18.80 23.97 18.64
CA SER A 33 19.48 22.77 19.16
C SER A 33 19.72 21.80 18.03
N THR A 34 20.99 21.48 17.84
CA THR A 34 21.52 20.50 16.89
C THR A 34 21.07 19.12 17.37
N GLY A 35 19.97 18.63 16.80
CA GLY A 35 19.46 17.30 17.03
C GLY A 35 18.60 16.92 15.84
N SER A 36 19.21 16.34 14.81
CA SER A 36 18.50 15.78 13.67
C SER A 36 17.74 14.53 14.12
N SER A 37 16.64 14.72 14.83
CA SER A 37 15.50 13.83 14.69
C SER A 37 14.74 14.35 13.48
N PHE A 38 15.12 13.89 12.29
CA PHE A 38 14.19 13.88 11.18
C PHE A 38 13.04 12.99 11.66
N LEU A 39 11.99 13.60 12.21
CA LEU A 39 10.71 12.94 12.32
C LEU A 39 10.34 12.65 10.87
N GLU A 40 10.53 11.41 10.41
CA GLU A 40 9.93 10.96 9.16
C GLU A 40 8.45 11.36 9.24
N ALA A 41 8.04 12.28 8.36
CA ALA A 41 6.64 12.65 8.29
C ALA A 41 5.84 11.37 8.05
N PRO A 42 4.76 11.12 8.82
CA PRO A 42 3.94 9.93 8.61
C PRO A 42 3.38 9.94 7.19
N ALA A 43 3.26 8.76 6.58
CA ALA A 43 2.67 8.63 5.25
C ALA A 43 1.26 9.22 5.21
N VAL A 44 1.00 10.05 4.21
CA VAL A 44 -0.34 10.59 3.95
C VAL A 44 -1.10 9.58 3.10
N ILE A 45 -2.17 9.01 3.65
CA ILE A 45 -2.96 7.95 3.03
C ILE A 45 -4.38 8.46 2.83
N VAL A 46 -4.85 8.46 1.58
CA VAL A 46 -6.19 8.90 1.20
C VAL A 46 -6.81 7.94 0.19
N THR A 47 -8.13 7.88 0.16
CA THR A 47 -8.88 7.16 -0.87
C THR A 47 -9.47 8.19 -1.84
N ASP A 48 -9.33 7.98 -3.15
CA ASP A 48 -9.97 8.84 -4.15
C ASP A 48 -11.47 8.53 -4.30
N ASP A 49 -12.17 9.38 -5.06
CA ASP A 49 -13.60 9.24 -5.35
C ASP A 49 -13.96 7.93 -6.07
N LEU A 50 -12.97 7.26 -6.66
CA LEU A 50 -13.12 5.98 -7.35
C LEU A 50 -12.73 4.79 -6.46
N GLY A 51 -12.38 5.00 -5.18
CA GLY A 51 -11.97 3.94 -4.26
C GLY A 51 -10.49 3.55 -4.36
N GLY A 52 -9.70 4.22 -5.21
CA GLY A 52 -8.27 4.00 -5.31
C GLY A 52 -7.52 4.54 -4.09
N VAL A 53 -6.49 3.83 -3.64
CA VAL A 53 -5.68 4.24 -2.48
C VAL A 53 -4.45 5.02 -2.98
N LEU A 54 -4.27 6.23 -2.45
CA LEU A 54 -3.11 7.07 -2.71
C LEU A 54 -2.28 7.20 -1.44
N VAL A 55 -1.00 6.92 -1.57
CA VAL A 55 0.00 7.05 -0.49
C VAL A 55 1.02 8.08 -0.93
N ASN A 56 1.04 9.24 -0.27
CA ASN A 56 1.82 10.41 -0.67
C ASN A 56 1.56 10.81 -2.14
N GLY A 57 0.31 10.69 -2.59
CA GLY A 57 -0.09 10.99 -3.97
C GLY A 57 0.35 9.94 -5.02
N ILE A 58 0.86 8.79 -4.59
CA ILE A 58 1.32 7.69 -5.45
C ILE A 58 0.37 6.51 -5.30
N THR A 59 0.06 5.84 -6.41
CA THR A 59 -0.77 4.62 -6.45
C THR A 59 0.02 3.43 -7.01
N VAL A 60 -0.40 2.22 -6.64
CA VAL A 60 -0.03 0.99 -7.35
C VAL A 60 -0.47 1.11 -8.82
N GLY A 61 0.36 0.60 -9.73
CA GLY A 61 0.21 0.70 -11.19
C GLY A 61 0.80 1.98 -11.81
N GLN A 62 1.24 2.95 -11.00
CA GLN A 62 1.86 4.17 -11.52
C GLN A 62 3.29 3.92 -12.01
N SER A 63 3.67 4.53 -13.14
CA SER A 63 5.05 4.43 -13.62
C SER A 63 6.03 5.23 -12.75
N LEU A 64 7.21 4.67 -12.51
CA LEU A 64 8.26 5.30 -11.70
C LEU A 64 8.70 6.65 -12.30
N VAL A 65 8.71 6.75 -13.63
CA VAL A 65 8.99 8.02 -14.34
C VAL A 65 7.98 9.10 -13.96
N ARG A 66 6.68 8.76 -13.94
CA ARG A 66 5.64 9.72 -13.55
C ARG A 66 5.72 10.06 -12.08
N VAL A 67 6.01 9.08 -11.21
CA VAL A 67 6.22 9.33 -9.78
C VAL A 67 7.30 10.38 -9.57
N ARG A 68 8.47 10.20 -10.19
CA ARG A 68 9.60 11.13 -10.09
C ARG A 68 9.33 12.50 -10.70
N ALA A 69 8.52 12.56 -11.76
CA ALA A 69 8.14 13.83 -12.38
C ALA A 69 7.15 14.65 -11.54
N LEU A 70 6.42 14.01 -10.62
CA LEU A 70 5.45 14.67 -9.73
C LEU A 70 5.97 14.86 -8.31
N ASN A 71 7.09 14.20 -7.96
CA ASN A 71 7.68 14.21 -6.64
C ASN A 71 9.21 14.35 -6.80
N ASP A 72 9.70 15.59 -6.79
CA ASP A 72 11.12 15.89 -7.01
C ASP A 72 12.03 15.25 -5.95
N ASP A 73 11.51 15.05 -4.73
CA ASP A 73 12.23 14.43 -3.62
C ASP A 73 12.16 12.88 -3.60
N PHE A 74 11.48 12.26 -4.57
CA PHE A 74 11.39 10.80 -4.63
C PHE A 74 12.77 10.18 -4.91
N PRO A 75 13.20 9.13 -4.18
CA PRO A 75 14.54 8.59 -4.30
C PRO A 75 14.92 8.18 -5.74
N ALA A 76 16.06 8.70 -6.21
CA ALA A 76 16.63 8.36 -7.52
C ALA A 76 17.13 6.90 -7.58
N THR A 77 17.54 6.35 -6.45
CA THR A 77 17.97 4.95 -6.31
C THR A 77 17.10 4.24 -5.28
N GLY A 78 17.02 2.91 -5.41
CA GLY A 78 16.33 2.03 -4.47
C GLY A 78 17.21 0.84 -4.13
N ALA A 79 16.77 0.03 -3.18
CA ALA A 79 17.47 -1.18 -2.76
C ALA A 79 16.85 -2.42 -3.40
N PRO A 80 17.65 -3.37 -3.92
CA PRO A 80 17.13 -4.67 -4.32
C PRO A 80 16.63 -5.43 -3.09
N VAL A 81 15.42 -5.97 -3.19
CA VAL A 81 14.78 -6.77 -2.15
C VAL A 81 14.12 -7.99 -2.78
N TYR A 82 13.93 -9.04 -1.97
CA TYR A 82 13.13 -10.19 -2.34
C TYR A 82 11.86 -10.18 -1.50
N LEU A 83 10.71 -10.25 -2.16
CA LEU A 83 9.43 -10.40 -1.49
C LEU A 83 9.30 -11.80 -0.87
N GLU A 84 8.28 -11.99 -0.03
CA GLU A 84 7.90 -13.25 0.63
C GLU A 84 7.83 -14.48 -0.29
N ASN A 85 7.52 -14.26 -1.57
CA ASN A 85 7.29 -15.26 -2.61
C ASN A 85 8.55 -15.48 -3.46
N GLY A 86 9.66 -14.80 -3.13
CA GLY A 86 10.92 -14.85 -3.85
C GLY A 86 11.04 -13.88 -5.02
N ASP A 87 10.00 -13.08 -5.32
CA ASP A 87 10.05 -12.11 -6.41
C ASP A 87 11.05 -10.99 -6.08
N ALA A 88 11.94 -10.71 -7.03
CA ALA A 88 12.88 -9.59 -6.91
C ALA A 88 12.16 -8.27 -7.21
N ARG A 89 12.40 -7.26 -6.37
CA ARG A 89 11.89 -5.89 -6.53
C ARG A 89 12.97 -4.88 -6.20
N ILE A 90 12.77 -3.64 -6.66
CA ILE A 90 13.50 -2.49 -6.16
C ILE A 90 12.60 -1.75 -5.17
N ARG A 91 13.03 -1.60 -3.91
CA ARG A 91 12.33 -0.83 -2.88
C ARG A 91 12.86 0.59 -2.81
N HIS A 92 11.96 1.57 -2.79
CA HIS A 92 12.23 2.96 -2.46
C HIS A 92 11.46 3.33 -1.19
N ASP A 93 12.16 3.91 -0.22
CA ASP A 93 11.55 4.40 1.01
C ASP A 93 11.29 5.91 0.85
N PHE A 94 10.03 6.35 0.97
CA PHE A 94 9.64 7.75 0.74
C PHE A 94 8.43 8.14 1.58
N GLY A 95 8.54 9.24 2.32
CA GLY A 95 7.43 9.80 3.11
C GLY A 95 6.78 8.79 4.06
N GLY A 96 7.59 7.97 4.76
CA GLY A 96 7.09 6.97 5.71
C GLY A 96 6.39 5.75 5.08
N ALA A 97 6.52 5.56 3.77
CA ALA A 97 6.00 4.40 3.04
C ALA A 97 7.10 3.71 2.22
N GLU A 98 6.87 2.44 1.89
CA GLU A 98 7.77 1.62 1.08
C GLU A 98 7.15 1.41 -0.31
N TYR A 99 7.87 1.71 -1.38
CA TYR A 99 7.39 1.56 -2.76
C TYR A 99 8.21 0.49 -3.48
N TYR A 100 7.55 -0.56 -3.95
CA TYR A 100 8.20 -1.68 -4.62
C TYR A 100 7.94 -1.62 -6.11
N VAL A 101 9.02 -1.70 -6.87
CA VAL A 101 9.01 -1.51 -8.31
C VAL A 101 9.40 -2.81 -9.00
N ASP A 102 8.59 -3.23 -9.96
CA ASP A 102 8.90 -4.36 -10.83
C ASP A 102 9.73 -3.87 -12.03
N ASP A 103 10.86 -4.54 -12.27
CA ASP A 103 11.83 -4.23 -13.32
C ASP A 103 12.19 -2.72 -13.44
N GLY A 104 12.14 -2.00 -12.30
CA GLY A 104 12.43 -0.55 -12.25
C GLY A 104 11.43 0.37 -12.96
N SER A 105 10.27 -0.13 -13.41
CA SER A 105 9.37 0.62 -14.29
C SER A 105 8.05 1.08 -13.65
N VAL A 106 7.41 0.25 -12.84
CA VAL A 106 6.06 0.47 -12.31
C VAL A 106 5.98 0.09 -10.83
N ILE A 107 5.28 0.91 -10.04
CA ILE A 107 4.96 0.58 -8.64
C ILE A 107 3.97 -0.60 -8.62
N THR A 108 4.37 -1.75 -8.11
CA THR A 108 3.51 -2.96 -8.02
C THR A 108 3.03 -3.25 -6.60
N ARG A 109 3.73 -2.70 -5.60
CA ARG A 109 3.32 -2.77 -4.19
C ARG A 109 3.68 -1.51 -3.44
N ILE A 110 2.86 -1.16 -2.45
CA ILE A 110 3.13 -0.12 -1.47
C ILE A 110 3.00 -0.70 -0.06
N GLY A 111 4.07 -0.63 0.73
CA GLY A 111 4.05 -0.87 2.18
C GLY A 111 3.70 0.41 2.91
N MET A 112 2.80 0.30 3.90
CA MET A 112 2.26 1.46 4.61
C MET A 112 2.13 1.21 6.11
N PRO A 113 2.16 2.26 6.95
CA PRO A 113 2.02 2.12 8.40
C PRO A 113 0.64 1.59 8.82
N HIS A 114 -0.40 1.90 8.04
CA HIS A 114 -1.77 1.44 8.22
C HIS A 114 -2.57 1.59 6.92
N THR A 115 -3.71 0.91 6.81
CA THR A 115 -4.70 1.11 5.74
C THR A 115 -5.44 2.44 5.88
N PRO A 116 -6.24 2.89 4.89
CA PRO A 116 -7.13 4.05 5.03
C PRO A 116 -8.09 3.95 6.22
N GLU A 117 -8.51 2.73 6.57
CA GLU A 117 -9.37 2.44 7.72
C GLU A 117 -8.61 2.38 9.06
N GLY A 118 -7.29 2.63 9.04
CA GLY A 118 -6.46 2.70 10.23
C GLY A 118 -5.96 1.34 10.76
N ILE A 119 -6.11 0.26 10.00
CA ILE A 119 -5.58 -1.06 10.39
C ILE A 119 -4.09 -1.09 10.06
N GLY A 120 -3.26 -1.27 11.08
CA GLY A 120 -1.81 -1.21 10.93
C GLY A 120 -1.09 -2.10 11.93
N ARG A 121 0.20 -1.83 12.12
CA ARG A 121 1.01 -2.56 13.11
C ARG A 121 0.37 -2.46 14.50
N GLY A 122 0.19 -3.60 15.15
CA GLY A 122 -0.44 -3.70 16.47
C GLY A 122 -1.95 -3.97 16.45
N SER A 123 -2.63 -3.73 15.32
CA SER A 123 -4.01 -4.17 15.12
C SER A 123 -4.11 -5.70 15.11
N SER A 124 -5.30 -6.23 15.35
CA SER A 124 -5.57 -7.66 15.28
C SER A 124 -6.02 -8.09 13.87
N LEU A 125 -5.75 -9.33 13.50
CA LEU A 125 -6.34 -9.93 12.29
C LEU A 125 -7.86 -10.04 12.35
N ALA A 126 -8.45 -10.07 13.56
CA ALA A 126 -9.90 -10.06 13.72
C ALA A 126 -10.50 -8.72 13.29
N GLU A 127 -9.85 -7.59 13.60
CA GLU A 127 -10.24 -6.27 13.10
C GLU A 127 -10.12 -6.20 11.58
N ALA A 128 -9.02 -6.70 11.00
CA ALA A 128 -8.88 -6.78 9.54
C ALA A 128 -10.00 -7.60 8.88
N THR A 129 -10.35 -8.74 9.49
CA THR A 129 -11.42 -9.60 9.00
C THR A 129 -12.81 -8.96 9.15
N ALA A 130 -13.03 -8.18 10.21
CA ALA A 130 -14.27 -7.43 10.40
C ALA A 130 -14.43 -6.31 9.34
N THR A 131 -13.33 -5.67 8.94
CA THR A 131 -13.33 -4.59 7.96
C THR A 131 -13.39 -5.09 6.51
N TYR A 132 -12.58 -6.08 6.15
CA TYR A 132 -12.42 -6.53 4.76
C TYR A 132 -13.08 -7.88 4.45
N GLY A 133 -13.76 -8.49 5.42
CA GLY A 133 -14.34 -9.82 5.30
C GLY A 133 -13.31 -10.93 5.44
N SER A 134 -13.65 -12.14 4.99
CA SER A 134 -12.74 -13.29 5.08
C SER A 134 -11.51 -13.13 4.17
N PRO A 135 -10.32 -13.57 4.60
CA PRO A 135 -9.15 -13.56 3.72
C PRO A 135 -9.39 -14.49 2.53
N VAL A 136 -8.98 -14.03 1.35
CA VAL A 136 -9.07 -14.80 0.09
C VAL A 136 -7.89 -15.75 -0.08
N HIS A 137 -6.78 -15.48 0.61
CA HIS A 137 -5.59 -16.32 0.59
C HIS A 137 -4.80 -16.15 1.89
N GLY A 138 -4.00 -17.16 2.24
CA GLY A 138 -3.07 -17.10 3.34
C GLY A 138 -1.87 -17.98 3.04
N TYR A 139 -0.68 -17.48 3.34
CA TYR A 139 0.57 -18.18 3.05
C TYR A 139 1.63 -17.87 4.10
N GLY A 140 2.65 -18.74 4.16
CA GLY A 140 3.86 -18.53 4.93
C GLY A 140 5.05 -18.34 4.00
N SER A 141 6.00 -17.53 4.41
CA SER A 141 7.28 -17.35 3.72
C SER A 141 8.35 -18.26 4.33
N SER A 142 9.41 -18.52 3.55
CA SER A 142 10.55 -19.36 3.97
C SER A 142 11.32 -18.79 5.18
N ASN A 143 11.21 -17.50 5.46
CA ASN A 143 11.77 -16.84 6.63
C ASN A 143 10.85 -16.86 7.87
N GLY A 144 9.72 -17.58 7.81
CA GLY A 144 8.81 -17.79 8.94
C GLY A 144 7.70 -16.73 9.10
N GLY A 145 7.62 -15.76 8.18
CA GLY A 145 6.52 -14.81 8.10
C GLY A 145 5.20 -15.49 7.75
N ARG A 146 4.08 -14.92 8.20
CA ARG A 146 2.74 -15.38 7.89
C ARG A 146 1.91 -14.21 7.37
N TYR A 147 1.14 -14.47 6.33
CA TYR A 147 0.42 -13.44 5.60
C TYR A 147 -1.04 -13.82 5.41
N ALA A 148 -1.91 -12.83 5.55
CA ALA A 148 -3.33 -12.93 5.25
C ALA A 148 -3.66 -11.91 4.16
N VAL A 149 -4.34 -12.37 3.12
CA VAL A 149 -4.66 -11.58 1.93
C VAL A 149 -6.15 -11.29 1.90
N TYR A 150 -6.51 -10.03 1.76
CA TYR A 150 -7.90 -9.56 1.62
C TYR A 150 -8.06 -8.81 0.30
N VAL A 151 -9.30 -8.72 -0.16
CA VAL A 151 -9.62 -7.91 -1.35
C VAL A 151 -9.49 -6.43 -0.97
N ALA A 152 -8.69 -5.68 -1.72
CA ALA A 152 -8.68 -4.22 -1.62
C ALA A 152 -9.58 -3.61 -2.70
N ASP A 153 -9.37 -3.97 -3.97
CA ASP A 153 -10.23 -3.57 -5.08
C ASP A 153 -10.17 -4.59 -6.22
N GLU A 154 -11.29 -5.23 -6.52
CA GLU A 154 -11.36 -6.23 -7.60
C GLU A 154 -11.18 -5.62 -9.00
N ARG A 155 -11.63 -4.39 -9.22
CA ARG A 155 -11.55 -3.74 -10.54
C ARG A 155 -10.12 -3.42 -10.92
N LEU A 156 -9.30 -3.13 -9.92
CA LEU A 156 -7.89 -2.78 -10.06
C LEU A 156 -6.94 -3.95 -9.79
N ASN A 157 -7.48 -5.14 -9.53
CA ASN A 157 -6.71 -6.33 -9.16
C ASN A 157 -5.84 -6.14 -7.91
N LEU A 158 -6.31 -5.33 -6.95
CA LEU A 158 -5.55 -4.96 -5.75
C LEU A 158 -5.92 -5.81 -4.54
N ALA A 159 -4.91 -6.20 -3.79
CA ALA A 159 -5.02 -6.95 -2.56
C ALA A 159 -4.39 -6.22 -1.37
N TRP A 160 -5.05 -6.32 -0.22
CA TRP A 160 -4.43 -6.02 1.07
C TRP A 160 -3.67 -7.26 1.55
N ILE A 161 -2.41 -7.09 1.91
CA ILE A 161 -1.57 -8.15 2.46
C ILE A 161 -1.13 -7.73 3.85
N PHE A 162 -1.56 -8.50 4.85
CA PHE A 162 -1.18 -8.30 6.24
C PHE A 162 -0.17 -9.36 6.65
N GLU A 163 1.05 -8.93 6.97
CA GLU A 163 1.98 -9.77 7.72
C GLU A 163 1.55 -9.80 9.18
N TYR A 164 1.55 -10.97 9.82
CA TYR A 164 1.12 -11.10 11.20
C TYR A 164 1.96 -12.07 12.02
N GLY A 165 2.11 -11.76 13.30
CA GLY A 165 2.70 -12.60 14.33
C GLY A 165 1.64 -12.98 15.36
N GLY A 166 1.35 -14.28 15.51
CA GLY A 166 0.22 -14.73 16.32
C GLY A 166 -1.10 -14.28 15.70
N THR A 167 -1.77 -13.30 16.31
CA THR A 167 -2.99 -12.66 15.78
C THR A 167 -2.80 -11.16 15.54
N THR A 168 -1.58 -10.65 15.67
CA THR A 168 -1.28 -9.21 15.62
C THR A 168 -0.58 -8.87 14.31
N VAL A 169 -1.12 -7.88 13.61
CA VAL A 169 -0.55 -7.30 12.38
C VAL A 169 0.81 -6.69 12.69
N GLN A 170 1.79 -7.01 11.86
CA GLN A 170 3.16 -6.48 11.91
C GLN A 170 3.42 -5.46 10.80
N SER A 171 2.90 -5.74 9.60
CA SER A 171 3.13 -4.95 8.40
C SER A 171 1.91 -5.01 7.49
N VAL A 172 1.68 -3.96 6.69
CA VAL A 172 0.55 -3.84 5.77
C VAL A 172 1.05 -3.42 4.40
N TYR A 173 0.56 -4.11 3.37
CA TYR A 173 0.90 -3.81 1.98
C TYR A 173 -0.37 -3.76 1.11
N LEU A 174 -0.36 -2.87 0.12
CA LEU A 174 -1.27 -2.88 -1.02
C LEU A 174 -0.51 -3.36 -2.25
N ASP A 175 -1.05 -4.35 -2.95
CA ASP A 175 -0.31 -5.08 -4.00
C ASP A 175 -1.22 -5.41 -5.20
N ASP A 176 -0.68 -5.41 -6.42
CA ASP A 176 -1.40 -5.65 -7.67
C ASP A 176 -1.63 -7.13 -8.05
N SER A 177 -1.51 -8.05 -7.10
CA SER A 177 -1.53 -9.49 -7.37
C SER A 177 -2.77 -10.26 -6.90
N LEU A 178 -3.91 -9.59 -6.70
CA LEU A 178 -5.13 -10.25 -6.20
C LEU A 178 -5.51 -11.50 -7.02
N GLY A 179 -5.56 -11.39 -8.34
CA GLY A 179 -5.92 -12.48 -9.23
C GLY A 179 -4.97 -13.68 -9.15
N ARG A 180 -3.66 -13.42 -9.00
CA ARG A 180 -2.66 -14.48 -8.78
C ARG A 180 -2.91 -15.19 -7.45
N MET A 181 -3.09 -14.44 -6.37
CA MET A 181 -3.30 -14.99 -5.03
C MET A 181 -4.60 -15.82 -4.93
N ARG A 182 -5.66 -15.42 -5.64
CA ARG A 182 -6.88 -16.23 -5.76
C ARG A 182 -6.62 -17.54 -6.52
N GLY A 183 -5.91 -17.46 -7.65
CA GLY A 183 -5.52 -18.64 -8.41
C GLY A 183 -4.71 -19.65 -7.59
N ASP A 184 -3.77 -19.16 -6.78
CA ASP A 184 -2.97 -20.00 -5.88
C ASP A 184 -3.83 -20.66 -4.79
N ALA A 185 -4.78 -19.91 -4.19
CA ALA A 185 -5.72 -20.43 -3.20
C ALA A 185 -6.63 -21.53 -3.77
N GLU A 186 -7.14 -21.32 -4.98
CA GLU A 186 -7.99 -22.28 -5.71
C GLU A 186 -7.22 -23.56 -6.04
N ALA A 187 -5.99 -23.42 -6.56
CA ALA A 187 -5.13 -24.56 -6.88
C ALA A 187 -4.78 -25.40 -5.64
N ALA A 188 -4.47 -24.75 -4.51
CA ALA A 188 -4.21 -25.43 -3.25
C ALA A 188 -5.44 -26.19 -2.73
N SER A 189 -6.63 -25.59 -2.85
CA SER A 189 -7.89 -26.21 -2.43
C SER A 189 -8.26 -27.42 -3.30
N GLY A 190 -8.04 -27.32 -4.61
CA GLY A 190 -8.26 -28.43 -5.55
C GLY A 190 -7.32 -29.62 -5.35
N ALA A 191 -6.08 -29.37 -4.92
CA ALA A 191 -5.12 -30.42 -4.59
C ALA A 191 -5.45 -31.19 -3.29
N MET A 192 -6.23 -30.59 -2.38
CA MET A 192 -6.63 -31.21 -1.10
C MET A 192 -7.86 -32.12 -1.20
N LEU A 193 -8.59 -32.12 -2.32
CA LEU A 193 -9.69 -33.07 -2.52
C LEU A 193 -9.11 -34.41 -3.01
N PRO A 194 -9.29 -35.53 -2.28
CA PRO A 194 -8.89 -36.83 -2.79
C PRO A 194 -9.65 -37.08 -4.10
N ARG A 195 -8.94 -37.54 -5.14
CA ARG A 195 -9.55 -38.14 -6.33
C ARG A 195 -10.55 -39.17 -5.82
N GLN A 196 -11.85 -38.85 -5.86
CA GLN A 196 -12.86 -39.85 -5.63
C GLN A 196 -12.67 -40.88 -6.73
N GLY A 197 -12.17 -42.05 -6.31
CA GLY A 197 -11.88 -43.16 -7.20
C GLY A 197 -13.16 -43.56 -7.91
N SER A 198 -13.17 -43.38 -9.22
CA SER A 198 -14.07 -44.10 -10.10
C SER A 198 -13.72 -45.59 -9.96
N SER A 199 -14.52 -46.32 -9.20
CA SER A 199 -14.60 -47.78 -9.27
C SER A 199 -15.64 -48.17 -10.31
#